data_AF-A0A2V6R717-F1
#
_entry.id   AF-A0A2V6R717-F1
#
_cell.length_a   1.000
_cell.length_b   1.000
_cell.length_c   1.000
_cell.angle_alpha   90.00
_cell.angle_beta   90.00
_cell.angle_gamma   90.00
#
_symmetry.space_group_name_H-M   'P 1'
#
loop_
_entity.id
_entity.type
_entity.pdbx_description
1 polymer ?
#
loop_
_entity_poly.entity_id
_entity_poly.type
_entity_poly.pdbx_seq_one_letter_code
_entity_poly.pdbx_strand_id
1 'polypeptide(L)'
;MGRWLLILVLLAGCAVVRPSPPPSASAERTGEASWYGRPFHGRRTASGEVYDMYKLTAAHPTLPFGTRVRVTSLRNGRSVEVRINDRGPAVRGRVIDLSYAAARAIDSVGAGVFPVRLRVVALPEP
;
A
#
# COMPACT_ATOMS: atom_id res chain seq x y z
N MET A 1 17.56 -74.46 4.10
CA MET A 1 17.73 -73.64 2.88
C MET A 1 17.16 -72.25 3.14
N GLY A 2 18.02 -71.27 3.41
CA GLY A 2 17.62 -69.92 3.82
C GLY A 2 17.33 -69.01 2.63
N ARG A 3 16.28 -68.18 2.76
CA ARG A 3 16.01 -67.07 1.85
C ARG A 3 15.84 -65.81 2.68
N TRP A 4 16.91 -65.05 2.81
CA TRP A 4 16.89 -63.70 3.37
C TRP A 4 16.34 -62.77 2.29
N LEU A 5 15.17 -62.19 2.52
CA LEU A 5 14.62 -61.14 1.66
C LEU A 5 15.13 -59.79 2.17
N LEU A 6 16.01 -59.15 1.41
CA LEU A 6 16.41 -57.75 1.62
C LEU A 6 15.24 -56.84 1.18
N ILE A 7 14.63 -56.12 2.13
CA ILE A 7 13.68 -55.04 1.83
C ILE A 7 14.49 -53.74 1.79
N LEU A 8 14.63 -53.18 0.57
CA LEU A 8 15.18 -51.85 0.33
C LEU A 8 14.07 -50.82 0.59
N VAL A 9 14.14 -50.13 1.72
CA VAL A 9 13.26 -49.00 2.05
C VAL A 9 13.84 -47.74 1.43
N LEU A 10 13.29 -47.30 0.29
CA LEU A 10 13.53 -45.98 -0.28
C LEU A 10 12.63 -44.97 0.44
N LEU A 11 13.16 -44.28 1.44
CA LEU A 11 12.53 -43.09 2.01
C LEU A 11 12.62 -41.94 1.00
N ALA A 12 11.57 -41.75 0.21
CA ALA A 12 11.38 -40.56 -0.60
C ALA A 12 11.15 -39.35 0.32
N GLY A 13 12.19 -38.56 0.55
CA GLY A 13 12.09 -37.29 1.26
C GLY A 13 11.32 -36.27 0.43
N CYS A 14 10.05 -36.04 0.75
CA CYS A 14 9.33 -34.86 0.26
C CYS A 14 9.91 -33.63 0.96
N ALA A 15 10.86 -32.94 0.31
CA ALA A 15 11.20 -31.58 0.68
C ALA A 15 9.96 -30.71 0.45
N VAL A 16 9.29 -30.32 1.54
CA VAL A 16 8.27 -29.27 1.50
C VAL A 16 8.98 -27.99 1.05
N VAL A 17 8.80 -27.62 -0.21
CA VAL A 17 9.15 -26.30 -0.72
C VAL A 17 8.25 -25.31 0.03
N ARG A 18 8.80 -24.67 1.06
CA ARG A 18 8.12 -23.56 1.73
C ARG A 18 8.12 -22.39 0.74
N PRO A 19 6.97 -21.82 0.37
CA PRO A 19 6.95 -20.58 -0.40
C PRO A 19 7.74 -19.53 0.38
N SER A 20 8.73 -18.93 -0.25
CA SER A 20 9.35 -17.72 0.28
C SER A 20 8.24 -16.68 0.45
N PRO A 21 8.18 -15.94 1.59
CA PRO A 21 7.30 -14.80 1.66
C PRO A 21 7.61 -13.86 0.48
N PRO A 22 6.59 -13.27 -0.18
CA PRO A 22 6.82 -12.33 -1.26
C PRO A 22 7.78 -11.21 -0.79
N PRO A 23 8.58 -10.63 -1.70
CA PRO A 23 9.56 -9.61 -1.35
C PRO A 23 8.93 -8.54 -0.46
N SER A 24 9.63 -8.27 0.64
CA SER A 24 9.22 -7.50 1.81
C SER A 24 8.33 -6.29 1.53
N ALA A 25 7.06 -6.41 1.88
CA ALA A 25 6.19 -5.28 2.19
C ALA A 25 6.67 -4.60 3.49
N SER A 26 7.76 -3.82 3.48
CA SER A 26 8.20 -3.17 4.73
C SER A 26 9.16 -1.98 4.61
N ALA A 27 9.18 -1.23 3.50
CA ALA A 27 9.76 0.12 3.56
C ALA A 27 8.72 1.07 4.17
N GLU A 28 8.83 1.32 5.47
CA GLU A 28 8.06 2.39 6.11
C GLU A 28 8.68 3.74 5.77
N ARG A 29 7.85 4.70 5.39
CA ARG A 29 8.30 6.07 5.10
C ARG A 29 7.46 7.07 5.87
N THR A 30 8.12 7.95 6.61
CA THR A 30 7.48 9.07 7.30
C THR A 30 7.61 10.35 6.48
N GLY A 31 6.63 11.22 6.56
CA GLY A 31 6.69 12.58 6.02
C GLY A 31 5.36 13.31 6.17
N GLU A 32 5.27 14.49 5.57
CA GLU A 32 4.02 15.26 5.57
C GLU A 32 3.05 14.72 4.52
N ALA A 33 1.77 14.69 4.86
CA ALA A 33 0.68 14.46 3.92
C ALA A 33 -0.18 15.71 3.81
N SER A 34 -0.93 15.81 2.72
CA SER A 34 -2.08 16.70 2.64
C SER A 34 -3.28 15.97 2.04
N TRP A 35 -4.32 16.70 1.67
CA TRP A 35 -5.45 16.14 0.92
C TRP A 35 -5.97 17.11 -0.13
N TYR A 36 -6.57 16.59 -1.19
CA TYR A 36 -7.17 17.38 -2.27
C TYR A 36 -8.67 17.12 -2.40
N GLY A 37 -9.44 18.19 -2.63
CA GLY A 37 -10.90 18.19 -2.46
C GLY A 37 -11.70 18.52 -3.72
N ARG A 38 -12.85 19.17 -3.48
CA ARG A 38 -13.85 19.54 -4.50
C ARG A 38 -13.29 20.12 -5.82
N PRO A 39 -12.26 21.00 -5.84
CA PRO A 39 -11.73 21.53 -7.10
C PRO A 39 -11.15 20.48 -8.06
N PHE A 40 -10.81 19.30 -7.55
CA PHE A 40 -10.28 18.21 -8.35
C PHE A 40 -11.34 17.16 -8.70
N HIS A 41 -12.45 17.10 -7.97
CA HIS A 41 -13.46 16.06 -8.13
C HIS A 41 -14.02 16.05 -9.55
N GLY A 42 -14.14 14.85 -10.15
CA GLY A 42 -14.59 14.68 -11.54
C GLY A 42 -13.51 14.90 -12.60
N ARG A 43 -12.30 15.36 -12.24
CA ARG A 43 -11.17 15.48 -13.17
C ARG A 43 -10.47 14.14 -13.34
N ARG A 44 -9.78 13.96 -14.48
CA ARG A 44 -8.91 12.79 -14.69
C ARG A 44 -7.66 12.91 -13.81
N THR A 45 -7.31 11.81 -13.17
CA THR A 45 -6.03 11.58 -12.48
C THR A 45 -4.95 11.15 -13.47
N ALA A 46 -3.69 11.10 -13.03
CA ALA A 46 -2.58 10.60 -13.83
C ALA A 46 -2.68 9.10 -14.20
N SER A 47 -3.47 8.30 -13.48
CA SER A 47 -3.79 6.93 -13.90
C SER A 47 -4.81 6.85 -15.04
N GLY A 48 -5.47 7.97 -15.37
CA GLY A 48 -6.58 8.04 -16.32
C GLY A 48 -7.96 7.88 -15.70
N GLU A 49 -8.06 7.42 -14.45
CA GLU A 49 -9.33 7.33 -13.71
C GLU A 49 -9.90 8.71 -13.39
N VAL A 50 -11.22 8.83 -13.32
CA VAL A 50 -11.91 10.03 -12.80
C VAL A 50 -11.73 10.08 -11.28
N TYR A 51 -11.22 11.20 -10.78
CA TYR A 51 -11.04 11.41 -9.35
C TYR A 51 -12.39 11.53 -8.63
N ASP A 52 -12.61 10.63 -7.68
CA ASP A 52 -13.71 10.66 -6.73
C ASP A 52 -13.18 10.93 -5.33
N MET A 53 -13.48 12.12 -4.78
CA MET A 53 -12.98 12.53 -3.47
C MET A 53 -13.56 11.70 -2.31
N TYR A 54 -14.61 10.91 -2.57
CA TYR A 54 -15.24 10.03 -1.60
C TYR A 54 -14.68 8.59 -1.63
N LYS A 55 -13.80 8.25 -2.59
CA LYS A 55 -13.09 6.97 -2.64
C LYS A 55 -11.78 7.05 -1.85
N LEU A 56 -11.31 5.89 -1.38
CA LEU A 56 -10.04 5.77 -0.66
C LEU A 56 -8.85 5.69 -1.63
N THR A 57 -8.54 6.81 -2.26
CA THR A 57 -7.39 6.94 -3.17
C THR A 57 -6.40 8.00 -2.70
N ALA A 58 -5.22 8.02 -3.31
CA ALA A 58 -4.17 9.00 -3.04
C ALA A 58 -3.25 9.23 -4.25
N ALA A 59 -2.58 10.38 -4.24
CA ALA A 59 -1.49 10.72 -5.15
C ALA A 59 -0.14 10.46 -4.47
N HIS A 60 0.78 9.82 -5.18
CA HIS A 60 2.14 9.57 -4.69
C HIS A 60 3.19 9.79 -5.81
N PRO A 61 4.42 10.26 -5.50
CA PRO A 61 5.38 10.67 -6.53
C PRO A 61 5.80 9.54 -7.48
N THR A 62 6.08 8.35 -6.93
CA THR A 62 6.74 7.27 -7.69
C THR A 62 6.09 5.89 -7.60
N LEU A 63 5.33 5.59 -6.54
CA LEU A 63 4.64 4.30 -6.41
C LEU A 63 3.80 3.98 -7.66
N PRO A 64 3.86 2.72 -8.15
CA PRO A 64 3.01 2.26 -9.24
C PRO A 64 1.53 2.53 -8.96
N PHE A 65 0.77 2.88 -10.00
CA PHE A 65 -0.69 2.97 -9.86
C PHE A 65 -1.24 1.59 -9.48
N GLY A 66 -2.27 1.57 -8.63
CA GLY A 66 -2.82 0.35 -8.05
C GLY A 66 -2.15 -0.12 -6.76
N THR A 67 -0.97 0.41 -6.41
CA THR A 67 -0.32 0.11 -5.11
C THR A 67 -1.26 0.44 -3.96
N ARG A 68 -1.39 -0.48 -2.99
CA ARG A 68 -2.13 -0.27 -1.74
C ARG A 68 -1.16 0.18 -0.65
N VAL A 69 -1.51 1.27 0.03
CA VAL A 69 -0.68 1.88 1.06
C VAL A 69 -1.52 2.08 2.31
N ARG A 70 -1.03 1.59 3.45
CA ARG A 70 -1.54 1.98 4.76
C ARG A 70 -0.91 3.30 5.15
N VAL A 71 -1.76 4.27 5.45
CA VAL A 71 -1.40 5.61 5.88
C VAL A 71 -1.82 5.75 7.34
N THR A 72 -0.86 5.97 8.22
CA THR A 72 -1.11 6.19 9.66
C THR A 72 -0.84 7.64 10.01
N SER A 73 -1.81 8.33 10.59
CA SER A 73 -1.61 9.66 11.17
C SER A 73 -0.73 9.55 12.41
N LEU A 74 0.35 10.31 12.45
CA LEU A 74 1.23 10.33 13.62
C LEU A 74 0.67 11.19 14.77
N ARG A 75 -0.42 11.93 14.53
CA ARG A 75 -1.06 12.76 15.57
C ARG A 75 -1.99 11.97 16.49
N ASN A 76 -2.72 11.00 15.93
CA ASN A 76 -3.78 10.29 16.66
C ASN A 76 -3.69 8.75 16.50
N GLY A 77 -2.71 8.23 15.76
CA GLY A 77 -2.52 6.79 15.54
C GLY A 77 -3.54 6.13 14.61
N ARG A 78 -4.55 6.86 14.12
CA ARG A 78 -5.55 6.32 13.19
C ARG A 78 -4.90 5.99 11.85
N SER A 79 -5.40 4.96 11.19
CA SER A 79 -4.88 4.55 9.87
C SER A 79 -5.99 4.23 8.88
N VAL A 80 -5.65 4.36 7.60
CA VAL A 80 -6.51 4.03 6.46
C VAL A 80 -5.67 3.39 5.37
N GLU A 81 -6.23 2.44 4.64
CA GLU A 81 -5.61 1.93 3.42
C GLU A 81 -6.16 2.69 2.21
N VAL A 82 -5.26 3.13 1.33
CA VAL A 82 -5.59 3.83 0.09
C VAL A 82 -4.95 3.14 -1.11
N ARG A 83 -5.56 3.31 -2.28
CA ARG A 83 -4.96 2.93 -3.56
C ARG A 83 -4.34 4.12 -4.24
N ILE A 84 -3.12 3.97 -4.75
CA ILE A 84 -2.46 5.00 -5.54
C ILE A 84 -3.10 5.06 -6.93
N ASN A 85 -3.67 6.20 -7.31
CA ASN A 85 -4.23 6.40 -8.65
C ASN A 85 -3.84 7.74 -9.29
N ASP A 86 -3.00 8.52 -8.63
CA ASP A 86 -2.59 9.83 -9.12
C ASP A 86 -1.12 10.14 -8.83
N ARG A 87 -0.60 11.22 -9.43
CA ARG A 87 0.78 11.73 -9.27
C ARG A 87 0.78 13.05 -8.53
N GLY A 88 1.86 13.27 -7.79
CA GLY A 88 1.97 14.32 -6.78
C GLY A 88 2.45 13.69 -5.47
N PRO A 89 2.73 14.48 -4.41
CA PRO A 89 2.58 15.92 -4.33
C PRO A 89 3.67 16.67 -5.13
N ALA A 90 3.34 17.83 -5.71
CA ALA A 90 4.33 18.70 -6.38
C ALA A 90 5.13 19.59 -5.40
N VAL A 91 4.83 19.52 -4.10
CA VAL A 91 5.50 20.33 -3.06
C VAL A 91 6.50 19.47 -2.32
N ARG A 92 7.74 19.96 -2.23
CA ARG A 92 8.85 19.32 -1.53
C ARG A 92 8.48 19.06 -0.06
N GLY A 93 8.80 17.87 0.43
CA GLY A 93 8.56 17.47 1.82
C GLY A 93 7.24 16.72 2.06
N ARG A 94 6.26 16.82 1.14
CA ARG A 94 5.06 15.98 1.20
C ARG A 94 5.30 14.63 0.54
N VAL A 95 4.93 13.55 1.21
CA VAL A 95 5.12 12.16 0.75
C VAL A 95 3.87 11.58 0.10
N ILE A 96 2.68 12.11 0.39
CA ILE A 96 1.41 11.64 -0.17
C ILE A 96 0.35 12.75 -0.10
N ASP A 97 -0.53 12.82 -1.10
CA ASP A 97 -1.76 13.62 -1.02
C ASP A 97 -2.96 12.67 -1.00
N LEU A 98 -3.77 12.76 0.04
CA LEU A 98 -4.94 11.90 0.25
C LEU A 98 -6.18 12.43 -0.45
N SER A 99 -7.10 11.53 -0.78
CA SER A 99 -8.50 11.91 -1.00
C SER A 99 -9.14 12.48 0.27
N TYR A 100 -10.22 13.24 0.11
CA TYR A 100 -11.00 13.75 1.24
C TYR A 100 -11.53 12.63 2.15
N ALA A 101 -12.04 11.53 1.59
CA ALA A 101 -12.48 10.38 2.37
C ALA A 101 -11.36 9.76 3.20
N ALA A 102 -10.17 9.59 2.63
CA ALA A 102 -9.03 9.04 3.36
C ALA A 102 -8.55 9.97 4.48
N ALA A 103 -8.44 11.28 4.21
CA ALA A 103 -8.08 12.27 5.23
C ALA A 103 -9.12 12.35 6.37
N ARG A 104 -10.41 12.19 6.05
CA ARG A 104 -11.49 12.12 7.03
C ARG A 104 -11.40 10.85 7.90
N ALA A 105 -11.05 9.71 7.32
CA ALA A 105 -10.95 8.44 8.06
C ALA A 105 -9.89 8.48 9.18
N ILE A 106 -8.79 9.22 8.94
CA ILE A 106 -7.71 9.45 9.92
C ILE A 106 -7.85 10.77 10.69
N ASP A 107 -9.02 11.42 10.61
CA ASP A 107 -9.34 12.66 11.34
C ASP A 107 -8.30 13.78 11.12
N SER A 108 -7.99 14.06 9.86
CA SER A 108 -6.92 15.01 9.48
C SER A 108 -7.37 16.10 8.51
N VAL A 109 -8.67 16.18 8.19
CA VAL A 109 -9.23 17.18 7.26
C VAL A 109 -8.93 18.61 7.71
N GLY A 110 -9.19 18.94 8.98
CA GLY A 110 -9.05 20.30 9.51
C GLY A 110 -7.62 20.81 9.60
N ALA A 111 -6.62 19.92 9.63
CA ALA A 111 -5.22 20.30 9.71
C ALA A 111 -4.66 20.78 8.35
N GLY A 112 -5.25 20.34 7.23
CA GLY A 112 -4.76 20.60 5.88
C GLY A 112 -3.48 19.81 5.54
N VAL A 113 -2.42 20.00 6.34
CA VAL A 113 -1.13 19.31 6.25
C VAL A 113 -0.82 18.63 7.59
N PHE A 114 -0.36 17.38 7.55
CA PHE A 114 -0.19 16.57 8.76
C PHE A 114 0.85 15.44 8.59
N PRO A 115 1.56 15.06 9.67
CA PRO A 115 2.59 14.03 9.62
C PRO A 115 1.97 12.63 9.56
N VAL A 116 2.48 11.80 8.65
CA VAL A 116 2.03 10.42 8.45
C VAL A 116 3.19 9.45 8.35
N ARG A 117 2.90 8.18 8.62
CA ARG A 117 3.73 7.04 8.25
C ARG A 117 3.03 6.22 7.18
N LEU A 118 3.74 5.93 6.10
CA LEU A 118 3.29 5.11 4.97
C LEU A 118 3.89 3.71 5.08
N ARG A 119 3.08 2.69 4.80
CA ARG A 119 3.53 1.31 4.61
C ARG A 119 2.87 0.74 3.36
N VAL A 120 3.65 0.25 2.41
CA VAL A 120 3.11 -0.50 1.25
C VAL A 120 2.52 -1.81 1.76
N VAL A 121 1.26 -2.07 1.40
CA VAL A 121 0.51 -3.28 1.79
C VAL A 121 0.50 -4.29 0.65
N ALA A 122 0.33 -3.82 -0.60
CA ALA A 122 0.39 -4.64 -1.80
C ALA A 122 0.81 -3.80 -3.01
N LEU A 123 1.57 -4.42 -3.92
CA LEU A 123 1.84 -3.87 -5.25
C LEU A 123 0.64 -4.13 -6.18
N PRO A 124 0.48 -3.39 -7.29
CA PRO A 124 -0.55 -3.73 -8.28
C PRO A 124 -0.29 -5.13 -8.85
N GLU A 125 -1.37 -5.83 -9.17
CA GLU A 125 -1.29 -7.06 -9.97
C GLU A 125 -0.74 -6.72 -11.38
N PRO A 126 0.14 -7.56 -11.94
CA PRO A 126 0.72 -7.36 -13.28
C PRO A 126 -0.30 -7.46 -14.42
#